data_AF-A0A377WHT8-F1
#
_entry.id   AF-A0A377WHT8-F1
#
_cell.length_a   1.000
_cell.length_b   1.000
_cell.length_c   1.000
_cell.angle_alpha   90.00
_cell.angle_beta   90.00
_cell.angle_gamma   90.00
#
_symmetry.space_group_name_H-M   'P 1'
#
loop_
_entity.id
_entity.type
_entity.pdbx_description
1 polymer ?
#
loop_
_entity_poly.entity_id
_entity_poly.type
_entity_poly.pdbx_seq_one_letter_code
_entity_poly.pdbx_strand_id
1 'polypeptide(L)'
;MVDVEEGQEKLDIIHALCQRMVEKAGVPMKVYKTLDRRAALQGADFVTTQLRVGQLKAREKDERIPLSHGYLGQETNGAGGLFKGLRTIPVIFDIVKDVQEICPDAWIINFTNPAGMVTEAVYRHTNFKRFIGVCNIPIGMKMFITDVLQLSPSDELNIDLFGLNHLVFVRDVLVNGVSRSMSCWTAWPPAV
;
A
#
# COMPACT_ATOMS: atom_id res chain seq x y z
N MET A 1 -9.99 6.87 -12.24
CA MET A 1 -8.64 6.29 -12.44
C MET A 1 -7.76 7.35 -13.09
N VAL A 2 -6.56 7.54 -12.58
CA VAL A 2 -5.64 8.58 -13.06
C VAL A 2 -4.27 7.96 -13.26
N ASP A 3 -3.61 8.31 -14.35
CA ASP A 3 -2.21 7.93 -14.61
C ASP A 3 -1.50 9.07 -15.36
N VAL A 4 -0.25 8.87 -15.73
CA VAL A 4 0.56 9.80 -16.54
C VAL A 4 0.60 9.37 -18.00
N GLU A 5 1.08 10.24 -18.89
CA GLU A 5 1.15 9.98 -20.34
C GLU A 5 1.89 8.68 -20.66
N GLU A 6 3.02 8.40 -20.00
CA GLU A 6 3.79 7.18 -20.21
C GLU A 6 3.08 5.89 -19.71
N GLY A 7 1.99 6.06 -18.95
CA GLY A 7 1.14 4.98 -18.43
C GLY A 7 -0.18 4.83 -19.19
N GLN A 8 -0.47 5.68 -20.19
CA GLN A 8 -1.79 5.76 -20.81
C GLN A 8 -2.29 4.43 -21.38
N GLU A 9 -1.45 3.68 -22.09
CA GLU A 9 -1.83 2.37 -22.63
C GLU A 9 -2.25 1.40 -21.51
N LYS A 10 -1.53 1.39 -20.38
CA LYS A 10 -1.86 0.55 -19.22
C LYS A 10 -3.17 0.99 -18.59
N LEU A 11 -3.38 2.30 -18.44
CA LEU A 11 -4.61 2.88 -17.92
C LEU A 11 -5.81 2.47 -18.79
N ASP A 12 -5.65 2.51 -20.11
CA ASP A 12 -6.71 2.19 -21.07
C ASP A 12 -7.13 0.72 -20.98
N ILE A 13 -6.15 -0.19 -20.93
CA ILE A 13 -6.38 -1.63 -20.78
C ILE A 13 -7.12 -1.93 -19.47
N ILE A 14 -6.63 -1.38 -18.35
CA ILE A 14 -7.21 -1.64 -17.03
C ILE A 14 -8.60 -1.00 -16.89
N HIS A 15 -8.79 0.21 -17.41
CA HIS A 15 -10.09 0.88 -17.40
C HIS A 15 -11.15 0.06 -18.14
N ALA A 16 -10.83 -0.45 -19.33
CA ALA A 16 -11.74 -1.29 -20.11
C ALA A 16 -12.11 -2.59 -19.36
N LEU A 17 -11.15 -3.19 -18.65
CA LEU A 17 -11.42 -4.35 -17.80
C LEU A 17 -12.34 -4.01 -16.63
N CYS A 18 -12.07 -2.91 -15.91
CA CYS A 18 -12.89 -2.45 -14.80
C CYS A 18 -14.34 -2.19 -15.23
N GLN A 19 -14.57 -1.57 -16.39
CA GLN A 19 -15.92 -1.35 -16.90
C GLN A 19 -16.70 -2.66 -17.07
N ARG A 20 -16.09 -3.68 -17.70
CA ARG A 20 -16.72 -5.00 -17.87
C ARG A 20 -16.98 -5.69 -16.54
N MET A 21 -16.08 -5.54 -15.56
CA MET A 21 -16.27 -6.12 -14.23
C MET A 21 -17.45 -5.49 -13.49
N VAL A 22 -17.59 -4.16 -13.55
CA VAL A 22 -18.69 -3.43 -12.91
C VAL A 22 -20.03 -3.76 -13.55
N GLU A 23 -20.08 -3.77 -14.88
CA GLU A 23 -21.27 -4.15 -15.64
C GLU A 23 -21.70 -5.59 -15.31
N LYS A 24 -20.76 -6.54 -15.35
CA LYS A 24 -21.03 -7.95 -15.02
C LYS A 24 -21.51 -8.14 -13.58
N ALA A 25 -20.98 -7.35 -12.64
CA ALA A 25 -21.38 -7.43 -11.23
C ALA A 25 -22.73 -6.76 -10.95
N GLY A 26 -23.29 -5.98 -11.88
CA GLY A 26 -24.54 -5.24 -11.70
C GLY A 26 -24.47 -4.16 -10.62
N VAL A 27 -23.26 -3.67 -10.30
CA VAL A 27 -23.05 -2.64 -9.27
C VAL A 27 -23.22 -1.25 -9.89
N PRO A 28 -23.99 -0.33 -9.28
CA PRO A 28 -24.23 1.01 -9.83
C PRO A 28 -23.03 1.95 -9.64
N MET A 29 -21.85 1.56 -10.13
CA MET A 29 -20.61 2.32 -10.05
C MET A 29 -20.21 2.86 -11.43
N LYS A 30 -19.77 4.12 -11.48
CA LYS A 30 -19.22 4.72 -12.72
C LYS A 30 -17.69 4.74 -12.63
N VAL A 31 -17.03 4.30 -13.69
CA VAL A 31 -15.55 4.27 -13.76
C VAL A 31 -15.08 5.28 -14.80
N TYR A 32 -14.43 6.35 -14.33
CA TYR A 32 -13.80 7.36 -15.18
C TYR A 32 -12.29 7.15 -15.27
N LYS A 33 -11.68 7.56 -16.39
CA LYS A 33 -10.22 7.67 -16.54
C LYS A 33 -9.83 9.06 -17.04
N THR A 34 -8.65 9.53 -16.66
CA THR A 34 -8.06 10.79 -17.14
C THR A 34 -6.55 10.79 -16.90
N LEU A 35 -5.82 11.62 -17.63
CA LEU A 35 -4.41 11.96 -17.32
C LEU A 35 -4.29 13.27 -16.54
N ASP A 36 -5.38 14.04 -16.45
CA ASP A 36 -5.45 15.24 -15.61
C ASP A 36 -5.91 14.86 -14.20
N ARG A 37 -4.94 14.78 -13.27
CA ARG A 37 -5.20 14.52 -11.86
C ARG A 37 -6.11 15.57 -11.23
N ARG A 38 -5.95 16.85 -11.55
CA ARG A 38 -6.72 17.92 -10.90
C ARG A 38 -8.19 17.85 -11.28
N ALA A 39 -8.50 17.45 -12.52
CA ALA A 39 -9.87 17.14 -12.93
C ALA A 39 -10.46 15.95 -12.15
N ALA A 40 -9.67 14.90 -11.89
CA ALA A 40 -10.14 13.73 -11.14
C ALA A 40 -10.32 13.97 -9.63
N LEU A 41 -9.66 14.99 -9.06
CA LEU A 41 -9.79 15.33 -7.65
C LEU A 41 -11.06 16.13 -7.32
N GLN A 42 -11.72 16.70 -8.32
CA GLN A 42 -12.94 17.49 -8.12
C GLN A 42 -14.03 16.68 -7.40
N GLY A 43 -14.42 17.14 -6.21
CA GLY A 43 -15.45 16.48 -5.39
C GLY A 43 -15.08 15.10 -4.87
N ALA A 44 -13.79 14.73 -4.82
CA ALA A 44 -13.37 13.45 -4.28
C ALA A 44 -13.48 13.41 -2.75
N ASP A 45 -14.07 12.34 -2.20
CA ASP A 45 -14.07 12.08 -0.74
C ASP A 45 -12.85 11.25 -0.29
N PHE A 46 -12.32 10.43 -1.20
CA PHE A 46 -11.16 9.57 -0.97
C PHE A 46 -10.24 9.58 -2.18
N VAL A 47 -8.94 9.61 -1.91
CA VAL A 47 -7.88 9.56 -2.91
C VAL A 47 -6.94 8.40 -2.57
N THR A 48 -6.90 7.39 -3.42
CA THR A 48 -5.97 6.27 -3.23
C THR A 48 -4.71 6.48 -4.06
N THR A 49 -3.54 6.31 -3.45
CA THR A 49 -2.25 6.38 -4.19
C THR A 49 -1.64 4.99 -4.30
N GLN A 50 -1.43 4.54 -5.53
CA GLN A 50 -0.82 3.25 -5.87
C GLN A 50 0.14 3.38 -7.05
N LEU A 51 0.95 4.43 -7.03
CA LEU A 51 1.83 4.82 -8.13
C LEU A 51 3.24 4.23 -7.98
N ARG A 52 4.03 4.29 -9.06
CA ARG A 52 5.44 3.90 -9.05
C ARG A 52 6.27 4.88 -9.86
N VAL A 53 6.87 5.85 -9.19
CA VAL A 53 7.76 6.83 -9.84
C VAL A 53 8.98 6.14 -10.43
N GLY A 54 9.20 6.32 -11.73
CA GLY A 54 10.25 5.65 -12.51
C GLY A 54 9.90 4.24 -13.00
N GLN A 55 8.66 3.79 -12.76
CA GLN A 55 8.14 2.49 -13.20
C GLN A 55 9.06 1.31 -12.80
N LEU A 56 8.96 0.18 -13.52
CA LEU A 56 9.76 -1.02 -13.23
C LEU A 56 11.24 -0.84 -13.56
N LYS A 57 11.58 0.03 -14.52
CA LYS A 57 12.98 0.31 -14.89
C LYS A 57 13.77 0.95 -13.75
N ALA A 58 13.15 1.84 -12.97
CA ALA A 58 13.80 2.40 -11.78
C ALA A 58 13.94 1.34 -10.67
N ARG A 59 12.92 0.51 -10.47
CA ARG A 59 12.98 -0.60 -9.51
C ARG A 59 14.12 -1.56 -9.84
N GLU A 60 14.31 -1.90 -11.11
CA GLU A 60 15.42 -2.75 -11.55
C GLU A 60 16.77 -2.17 -11.09
N LYS A 61 16.96 -0.85 -11.19
CA LYS A 61 18.18 -0.19 -10.70
C LYS A 61 18.28 -0.21 -9.17
N ASP A 62 17.17 0.01 -8.47
CA ASP A 62 17.11 -0.06 -7.01
C ASP A 62 17.55 -1.42 -6.48
N GLU A 63 17.31 -2.49 -7.23
CA GLU A 63 17.67 -3.85 -6.86
C GLU A 63 19.08 -4.22 -7.37
N ARG A 64 19.43 -3.89 -8.62
CA ARG A 64 20.70 -4.33 -9.24
C ARG A 64 21.92 -3.55 -8.77
N ILE A 65 21.80 -2.24 -8.50
CA ILE A 65 22.95 -1.42 -8.09
C ILE A 65 23.47 -1.84 -6.70
N PRO A 66 22.64 -1.95 -5.65
CA PRO A 66 23.13 -2.42 -4.35
C PRO A 66 23.70 -3.83 -4.44
N LEU A 67 23.06 -4.69 -5.23
CA LEU A 67 23.52 -6.07 -5.45
C LEU A 67 24.91 -6.13 -6.10
N SER A 68 25.22 -5.27 -7.07
CA SER A 68 26.57 -5.22 -7.68
C SER A 68 27.66 -4.78 -6.72
N HIS A 69 27.30 -4.23 -5.55
CA HIS A 69 28.22 -3.84 -4.48
C HIS A 69 28.18 -4.82 -3.29
N GLY A 70 27.52 -5.97 -3.41
CA GLY A 70 27.43 -6.96 -2.34
C GLY A 70 26.41 -6.65 -1.26
N TYR A 71 25.50 -5.69 -1.49
CA TYR A 71 24.42 -5.33 -0.57
C TYR A 71 23.07 -5.86 -1.07
N LEU A 72 22.09 -5.95 -0.15
CA LEU A 72 20.73 -6.33 -0.50
C LEU A 72 20.11 -5.30 -1.46
N GLY A 73 19.68 -5.79 -2.62
CA GLY A 73 18.82 -5.05 -3.55
C GLY A 73 17.35 -5.40 -3.31
N GLN A 74 16.58 -4.47 -2.73
CA GLN A 74 15.16 -4.68 -2.47
C GLN A 74 14.40 -3.35 -2.56
N GLU A 75 13.14 -3.42 -2.98
CA GLU A 75 12.29 -2.28 -3.34
C GLU A 75 12.00 -1.26 -2.20
N THR A 76 11.91 -1.71 -0.96
CA THR A 76 11.45 -0.97 0.22
C THR A 76 12.45 -0.94 1.37
N ASN A 77 13.52 -1.72 1.27
CA ASN A 77 14.54 -1.88 2.30
C ASN A 77 15.93 -1.58 1.72
N GLY A 78 16.86 -1.17 2.57
CA GLY A 78 18.22 -0.82 2.15
C GLY A 78 18.27 0.37 1.18
N ALA A 79 19.33 0.42 0.38
CA ALA A 79 19.55 1.52 -0.56
C ALA A 79 18.42 1.63 -1.61
N GLY A 80 17.92 0.51 -2.12
CA GLY A 80 16.80 0.50 -3.07
C GLY A 80 15.54 1.16 -2.51
N GLY A 81 15.17 0.81 -1.27
CA GLY A 81 14.08 1.44 -0.53
C GLY A 81 14.26 2.95 -0.35
N LEU A 82 15.47 3.41 -0.04
CA LEU A 82 15.79 4.83 0.09
C LEU A 82 15.58 5.58 -1.24
N PHE A 83 16.18 5.09 -2.33
CA PHE A 83 16.04 5.74 -3.65
C PHE A 83 14.58 5.74 -4.13
N LYS A 84 13.82 4.69 -3.84
CA LYS A 84 12.38 4.69 -4.09
C LYS A 84 11.67 5.78 -3.29
N GLY A 85 11.97 5.91 -2.00
CA GLY A 85 11.44 6.99 -1.15
C GLY A 85 11.73 8.38 -1.72
N LEU A 86 12.99 8.64 -2.10
CA LEU A 86 13.43 9.90 -2.68
C LEU A 86 12.69 10.28 -3.97
N ARG A 87 12.32 9.30 -4.80
CA ARG A 87 11.52 9.55 -6.01
C ARG A 87 10.03 9.77 -5.70
N THR A 88 9.50 9.05 -4.72
CA THR A 88 8.07 9.02 -4.42
C THR A 88 7.59 10.22 -3.58
N ILE A 89 8.34 10.61 -2.55
CA ILE A 89 7.92 11.65 -1.59
C ILE A 89 7.57 12.98 -2.27
N PRO A 90 8.36 13.50 -3.23
CA PRO A 90 8.01 14.75 -3.92
C PRO A 90 6.65 14.68 -4.63
N VAL A 91 6.36 13.57 -5.32
CA VAL A 91 5.08 13.38 -6.01
C VAL A 91 3.92 13.28 -5.02
N ILE A 92 4.13 12.65 -3.86
CA ILE A 92 3.11 12.60 -2.81
C ILE A 92 2.85 14.01 -2.25
N PHE A 93 3.87 14.85 -2.08
CA PHE A 93 3.67 16.23 -1.65
C PHE A 93 2.88 17.05 -2.66
N ASP A 94 3.13 16.88 -3.97
CA ASP A 94 2.33 17.51 -5.01
C ASP A 94 0.85 17.06 -4.96
N ILE A 95 0.61 15.77 -4.76
CA ILE A 95 -0.76 15.23 -4.58
C ILE A 95 -1.42 15.80 -3.32
N VAL A 96 -0.71 15.84 -2.19
CA VAL A 96 -1.21 16.42 -0.95
C VAL A 96 -1.60 17.88 -1.15
N LYS A 97 -0.76 18.66 -1.83
CA LYS A 97 -1.03 20.07 -2.16
C LYS A 97 -2.30 20.20 -3.02
N ASP A 98 -2.44 19.41 -4.08
CA ASP A 98 -3.63 19.43 -4.93
C ASP A 98 -4.90 19.05 -4.14
N VAL A 99 -4.82 18.04 -3.27
CA VAL A 99 -5.96 17.60 -2.44
C VAL A 99 -6.36 18.70 -1.45
N GLN A 100 -5.39 19.35 -0.80
CA GLN A 100 -5.67 20.47 0.11
C GLN A 100 -6.36 21.65 -0.58
N GLU A 101 -6.06 21.89 -1.86
CA GLU A 101 -6.64 22.97 -2.64
C GLU A 101 -8.03 22.61 -3.21
N ILE A 102 -8.17 21.40 -3.75
CA ILE A 102 -9.32 21.01 -4.58
C ILE A 102 -10.41 20.27 -3.79
N CYS A 103 -10.01 19.39 -2.88
CA CYS A 103 -10.92 18.53 -2.12
C CYS A 103 -10.43 18.39 -0.66
N PRO A 104 -10.43 19.49 0.12
CA PRO A 104 -9.77 19.56 1.44
C PRO A 104 -10.33 18.59 2.49
N ASP A 105 -11.56 18.11 2.30
CA ASP A 105 -12.21 17.14 3.20
C ASP A 105 -11.86 15.69 2.87
N ALA A 106 -11.20 15.44 1.74
CA ALA A 106 -10.86 14.11 1.28
C ALA A 106 -9.81 13.42 2.17
N TRP A 107 -9.92 12.10 2.27
CA TRP A 107 -8.86 11.27 2.84
C TRP A 107 -7.91 10.76 1.75
N ILE A 108 -6.61 10.85 1.99
CA ILE A 108 -5.62 10.13 1.19
C ILE A 108 -5.33 8.77 1.84
N ILE A 109 -5.59 7.69 1.11
CA ILE A 109 -5.28 6.32 1.50
C ILE A 109 -4.09 5.84 0.65
N ASN A 110 -2.90 5.84 1.24
CA ASN A 110 -1.66 5.58 0.55
C ASN A 110 -1.25 4.09 0.60
N PHE A 111 -1.27 3.45 -0.56
CA PHE A 111 -0.68 2.14 -0.82
C PHE A 111 0.73 2.26 -1.44
N THR A 112 1.15 3.47 -1.80
CA THR A 112 2.42 3.69 -2.47
C THR A 112 3.59 3.51 -1.51
N ASN A 113 4.46 2.58 -1.85
CA ASN A 113 5.65 2.28 -1.06
C ASN A 113 6.83 3.25 -1.35
N PRO A 114 7.78 3.42 -0.41
CA PRO A 114 7.83 2.85 0.95
C PRO A 114 6.83 3.52 1.90
N ALA A 115 5.76 2.82 2.28
CA ALA A 115 4.56 3.47 2.83
C ALA A 115 4.82 4.09 4.21
N GLY A 116 5.68 3.47 5.03
CA GLY A 116 6.09 4.05 6.31
C GLY A 116 6.85 5.37 6.14
N MET A 117 7.86 5.38 5.27
CA MET A 117 8.67 6.58 5.01
C MET A 117 7.85 7.70 4.35
N VAL A 118 6.96 7.35 3.42
CA VAL A 118 6.04 8.31 2.78
C VAL A 118 5.09 8.91 3.82
N THR A 119 4.51 8.09 4.69
CA THR A 119 3.61 8.54 5.76
C THR A 119 4.34 9.45 6.74
N GLU A 120 5.56 9.08 7.14
CA GLU A 120 6.41 9.90 8.02
C GLU A 120 6.74 11.26 7.38
N ALA A 121 7.06 11.28 6.08
CA ALA A 121 7.36 12.50 5.36
C ALA A 121 6.16 13.45 5.32
N VAL A 122 4.95 12.93 5.03
CA VAL A 122 3.71 13.72 5.07
C VAL A 122 3.43 14.23 6.48
N TYR A 123 3.58 13.36 7.49
CA TYR A 123 3.34 13.70 8.89
C TYR A 123 4.26 14.81 9.41
N ARG A 124 5.55 14.76 9.09
CA ARG A 124 6.56 15.71 9.59
C ARG A 124 6.64 17.01 8.80
N HIS A 125 6.43 16.96 7.49
CA HIS A 125 6.75 18.07 6.59
C HIS A 125 5.52 18.71 5.94
N THR A 126 4.32 18.27 6.31
CA THR A 126 3.06 18.89 5.87
C THR A 126 2.12 19.08 7.05
N ASN A 127 1.11 19.93 6.88
CA ASN A 127 0.03 20.08 7.84
C ASN A 127 -1.17 19.17 7.54
N PHE A 128 -1.05 18.24 6.59
CA PHE A 128 -2.15 17.41 6.13
C PHE A 128 -2.39 16.24 7.10
N LYS A 129 -3.59 16.20 7.71
CA LYS A 129 -3.94 15.21 8.76
C LYS A 129 -4.76 14.03 8.26
N ARG A 130 -5.42 14.17 7.10
CA ARG A 130 -6.29 13.13 6.53
C ARG A 130 -5.50 12.16 5.65
N PHE A 131 -4.42 11.60 6.19
CA PHE A 131 -3.52 10.70 5.46
C PHE A 131 -3.36 9.38 6.21
N ILE A 132 -3.61 8.26 5.53
CA ILE A 132 -3.46 6.91 6.08
C ILE A 132 -2.53 6.12 5.18
N GLY A 133 -1.39 5.67 5.70
CA GLY A 133 -0.54 4.68 5.06
C GLY A 133 -1.02 3.26 5.38
N VAL A 134 -1.21 2.44 4.36
CA VAL A 134 -1.67 1.05 4.51
C VAL A 134 -0.69 0.05 3.91
N CYS A 135 -0.69 -1.17 4.46
CA CYS A 135 0.18 -2.26 4.03
C CYS A 135 -0.60 -3.58 4.06
N ASN A 136 -0.24 -4.50 3.17
CA ASN A 136 -0.85 -5.82 3.08
C ASN A 136 -0.18 -6.89 3.98
N ILE A 137 0.97 -6.60 4.60
CA ILE A 137 1.65 -7.58 5.47
C ILE A 137 0.73 -8.05 6.62
N PRO A 138 0.03 -7.17 7.36
CA PRO A 138 -0.88 -7.59 8.42
C PRO A 138 -2.00 -8.54 7.96
N ILE A 139 -2.60 -8.30 6.78
CA ILE A 139 -3.65 -9.19 6.28
C ILE A 139 -3.07 -10.54 5.85
N GLY A 140 -1.86 -10.56 5.28
CA GLY A 140 -1.14 -11.80 4.99
C GLY A 140 -0.82 -12.60 6.25
N MET A 141 -0.36 -11.94 7.32
CA MET A 141 -0.16 -12.56 8.63
C MET A 141 -1.46 -13.15 9.19
N LYS A 142 -2.58 -12.41 9.08
CA LYS A 142 -3.89 -12.89 9.50
C LYS A 142 -4.29 -14.16 8.78
N MET A 143 -4.21 -14.17 7.45
CA MET A 143 -4.53 -15.34 6.64
C MET A 143 -3.66 -16.55 7.00
N PHE A 144 -2.35 -16.32 7.19
CA PHE A 144 -1.42 -17.37 7.58
C PHE A 144 -1.74 -17.94 8.97
N ILE A 145 -2.01 -17.09 9.97
CA ILE A 145 -2.36 -17.53 11.32
C ILE A 145 -3.70 -18.29 11.33
N THR A 146 -4.69 -17.83 10.57
CA THR A 146 -5.97 -18.54 10.39
C THR A 146 -5.74 -19.97 9.90
N ASP A 147 -4.86 -20.15 8.92
CA ASP A 147 -4.53 -21.46 8.35
C ASP A 147 -3.75 -22.33 9.34
N VAL A 148 -2.67 -21.80 9.94
CA VAL A 148 -1.84 -22.56 10.89
C VAL A 148 -2.61 -23.02 12.12
N LEU A 149 -3.53 -22.19 12.62
CA LEU A 149 -4.39 -22.55 13.75
C LEU A 149 -5.66 -23.32 13.33
N GLN A 150 -5.87 -23.55 12.03
CA GLN A 150 -7.05 -24.24 11.48
C GLN A 150 -8.37 -23.62 11.97
N LEU A 151 -8.43 -22.29 11.97
CA LEU A 151 -9.60 -21.56 12.48
C LEU A 151 -10.79 -21.69 11.54
N SER A 152 -11.97 -21.83 12.15
CA SER A 152 -13.26 -21.87 11.46
C SER A 152 -13.79 -20.45 11.18
N PRO A 153 -14.78 -20.29 10.28
CA PRO A 153 -15.45 -18.99 10.08
C PRO A 153 -16.13 -18.42 11.33
N SER A 154 -16.43 -19.26 12.32
CA SER A 154 -16.99 -18.83 13.61
C SER A 154 -15.95 -18.32 14.61
N ASP A 155 -14.65 -18.54 14.35
CA ASP A 155 -13.59 -18.10 15.25
C ASP A 155 -13.23 -16.63 15.03
N GLU A 156 -13.22 -15.87 16.12
CA GLU A 156 -12.77 -14.48 16.11
C GLU A 156 -11.26 -14.40 16.32
N LEU A 157 -10.53 -14.04 15.27
CA LEU A 157 -9.08 -13.82 15.30
C LEU A 157 -8.75 -12.33 15.45
N ASN A 158 -8.11 -12.00 16.58
CA ASN A 158 -7.49 -10.70 16.85
C ASN A 158 -5.97 -10.86 16.91
N ILE A 159 -5.25 -10.01 16.18
CA ILE A 159 -3.79 -10.03 16.16
C ILE A 159 -3.30 -8.68 16.63
N ASP A 160 -2.50 -8.72 17.68
CA ASP A 160 -1.91 -7.55 18.29
C ASP A 160 -0.56 -7.27 17.63
N LEU A 161 -0.51 -6.20 16.85
CA LEU A 161 0.63 -5.84 16.00
C LEU A 161 1.30 -4.57 16.51
N PHE A 162 2.63 -4.56 16.45
CA PHE A 162 3.42 -3.37 16.75
C PHE A 162 4.65 -3.27 15.83
N GLY A 163 5.18 -2.06 15.67
CA GLY A 163 6.34 -1.79 14.82
C GLY A 163 6.02 -0.77 13.74
N LEU A 164 6.72 -0.87 12.61
CA LEU A 164 6.61 0.03 11.47
C LEU A 164 6.15 -0.74 10.23
N ASN A 165 5.85 0.00 9.16
CA ASN A 165 5.64 -0.57 7.84
C ASN A 165 6.86 -1.41 7.41
N HIS A 166 6.62 -2.66 7.02
CA HIS A 166 7.67 -3.66 6.66
C HIS A 166 8.68 -3.97 7.78
N LEU A 167 8.36 -3.61 9.02
CA LEU A 167 9.09 -3.94 10.23
C LEU A 167 8.08 -4.11 11.38
N VAL A 168 7.15 -5.04 11.19
CA VAL A 168 6.01 -5.28 12.08
C VAL A 168 6.15 -6.65 12.74
N PHE A 169 5.78 -6.71 14.01
CA PHE A 169 5.84 -7.91 14.85
C PHE A 169 4.48 -8.19 15.45
N VAL A 170 4.20 -9.48 15.68
CA VAL A 170 3.04 -9.95 16.43
C VAL A 170 3.42 -9.99 17.91
N ARG A 171 2.72 -9.21 18.73
CA ARG A 171 2.84 -9.27 20.20
C ARG A 171 2.03 -10.43 20.75
N ASP A 172 0.77 -10.55 20.30
CA ASP A 172 -0.13 -11.61 20.72
C ASP A 172 -1.11 -12.00 19.61
N VAL A 173 -1.61 -13.23 19.68
CA VAL A 173 -2.67 -13.76 18.81
C VAL A 173 -3.79 -14.22 19.74
N LEU A 174 -4.97 -13.61 19.63
CA LEU A 174 -6.14 -14.00 20.41
C LEU A 174 -7.18 -14.66 19.50
N VAL A 175 -7.66 -15.83 19.94
CA VAL A 175 -8.77 -16.54 19.31
C VAL A 175 -9.91 -16.62 20.32
N ASN A 176 -11.05 -16.03 19.97
CA ASN A 176 -12.22 -15.93 20.86
C ASN A 176 -11.87 -15.34 22.24
N GLY A 177 -11.01 -14.31 22.24
CA GLY A 177 -10.53 -13.63 23.45
C GLY A 177 -9.42 -14.35 24.23
N VAL A 178 -8.98 -15.53 23.80
CA VAL A 178 -7.95 -16.32 24.49
C VAL A 178 -6.64 -16.29 23.71
N SER A 179 -5.52 -15.98 24.38
CA SER A 179 -4.20 -15.99 23.75
C SER A 179 -3.83 -17.38 23.23
N ARG A 180 -3.32 -17.43 21.99
CA ARG A 180 -2.85 -18.59 21.25
C ARG A 180 -1.42 -18.42 20.75
N SER A 181 -0.70 -17.40 21.22
CA SER A 181 0.67 -17.10 20.77
C SER A 181 1.59 -18.31 20.81
N MET A 182 1.62 -19.06 21.92
CA MET A 182 2.48 -20.25 22.02
C MET A 182 2.09 -21.34 21.01
N SER A 183 0.78 -21.54 20.79
CA SER A 183 0.28 -22.50 19.80
C SER A 183 0.70 -22.12 18.38
N CYS A 184 0.66 -20.82 18.03
CA CYS A 184 1.20 -20.32 16.76
C CYS A 184 2.70 -20.61 16.61
N TRP A 185 3.49 -20.36 17.67
CA TRP A 185 4.93 -20.61 17.63
C TRP A 185 5.26 -22.09 17.44
N THR A 186 4.55 -22.99 18.10
CA THR A 186 4.79 -24.44 17.99
C THR A 186 4.28 -25.05 16.69
N ALA A 187 3.24 -24.46 16.09
CA ALA A 187 2.70 -24.91 14.81
C ALA A 187 3.47 -24.35 13.60
N TRP A 188 4.43 -23.45 13.83
CA TRP A 188 5.26 -22.88 12.79
C TRP A 188 6.18 -23.96 12.20
N PRO A 189 6.11 -24.25 10.88
CA PRO A 189 7.00 -25.23 10.28
C PRO A 189 8.45 -24.73 10.37
N PRO A 190 9.44 -25.60 10.64
CA PRO A 190 10.84 -25.17 10.73
C PRO A 190 11.26 -24.39 9.48
N ALA A 191 12.01 -23.31 9.68
CA ALA A 191 12.54 -22.51 8.57
C ALA A 191 13.39 -23.41 7.66
N VAL A 192 13.00 -23.47 6.38
CA VAL A 192 13.71 -24.21 5.33
C VAL A 192 14.98 -23.46 4.94
#